data_AF-A0A1Y2IHA6-F1
#
_entry.id   AF-A0A1Y2IHA6-F1
#
_cell.length_a   1.000
_cell.length_b   1.000
_cell.length_c   1.000
_cell.angle_alpha   90.00
_cell.angle_beta   90.00
_cell.angle_gamma   90.00
#
_symmetry.space_group_name_H-M   'P 1'
#
loop_
_entity.id
_entity.type
_entity.pdbx_description
1 polymer ?
#
loop_
_entity_poly.entity_id
_entity_poly.type
_entity_poly.pdbx_seq_one_letter_code
_entity_poly.pdbx_strand_id
1 'polypeptide(L)'
;MFASAAVLLLAAASPALGNLFMTSPVASTTWAAGQQQTISWKDDGSAPSLADLGACKVSVYVGSQTQQTLVQSITDNVDVSTTSSIVFTPDASSGENGNYYFIRVESINFKDPNNSQYPAEAFSSKYTMSGMTGTFDATVKAQIGASGAASSVAATSSQAPATSAAVNKVVTTSSAAPSSSASAHAAASNGAASVSGSAIACVAGVAAIAYTMLF
;
A
#
# COMPACT_ATOMS: atom_id res chain seq x y z
N MET A 1 0.67 27.44 -25.74
CA MET A 1 1.17 26.05 -25.64
C MET A 1 1.07 25.67 -24.18
N PHE A 2 0.08 24.87 -23.81
CA PHE A 2 -0.19 24.52 -22.41
C PHE A 2 0.58 23.24 -22.07
N ALA A 3 1.53 23.34 -21.15
CA ALA A 3 2.33 22.23 -20.68
C ALA A 3 1.47 21.31 -19.82
N SER A 4 1.28 20.07 -20.27
CA SER A 4 0.62 19.01 -19.54
C SER A 4 1.42 18.64 -18.29
N ALA A 5 0.81 18.80 -17.12
CA ALA A 5 1.35 18.30 -15.86
C ALA A 5 1.15 16.77 -15.81
N ALA A 6 2.24 16.03 -15.97
CA ALA A 6 2.26 14.59 -15.73
C ALA A 6 2.28 14.33 -14.21
N VAL A 7 1.19 13.75 -13.69
CA VAL A 7 1.12 13.23 -12.32
C VAL A 7 1.92 11.94 -12.28
N LEU A 8 3.12 11.98 -11.68
CA LEU A 8 3.93 10.81 -11.37
C LEU A 8 3.31 10.08 -10.17
N LEU A 9 2.58 8.99 -10.44
CA LEU A 9 2.24 7.99 -9.42
C LEU A 9 3.53 7.29 -8.99
N LEU A 10 4.10 7.71 -7.85
CA LEU A 10 5.24 7.03 -7.23
C LEU A 10 4.72 5.79 -6.48
N ALA A 11 4.59 4.69 -7.20
CA ALA A 11 4.36 3.37 -6.59
C ALA A 11 5.64 2.98 -5.83
N ALA A 12 5.60 3.06 -4.50
CA ALA A 12 6.62 2.48 -3.65
C ALA A 12 6.54 0.95 -3.78
N ALA A 13 7.32 0.39 -4.70
CA ALA A 13 7.50 -1.05 -4.81
C ALA A 13 8.33 -1.53 -3.63
N SER A 14 7.69 -2.22 -2.68
CA SER A 14 8.35 -3.00 -1.64
C SER A 14 9.18 -4.11 -2.30
N PRO A 15 10.37 -4.48 -1.77
CA PRO A 15 11.12 -5.62 -2.30
C PRO A 15 10.27 -6.88 -2.12
N ALA A 16 9.81 -7.46 -3.23
CA ALA A 16 9.14 -8.74 -3.24
C ALA A 16 10.21 -9.84 -3.16
N LEU A 17 10.29 -10.57 -2.05
CA LEU A 17 11.12 -11.77 -1.93
C LEU A 17 10.22 -13.00 -1.73
N GLY A 18 9.33 -13.17 -2.71
CA GLY A 18 8.32 -14.22 -2.80
C GLY A 18 7.22 -13.70 -3.72
N ASN A 19 7.00 -14.33 -4.88
CA ASN A 19 6.16 -13.79 -5.96
C ASN A 19 4.65 -14.02 -5.75
N LEU A 20 4.26 -14.07 -4.48
CA LEU A 20 2.88 -13.92 -4.07
C LEU A 20 2.49 -12.46 -4.30
N PHE A 21 1.62 -12.23 -5.28
CA PHE A 21 1.14 -10.90 -5.60
C PHE A 21 -0.09 -10.55 -4.78
N MET A 22 0.08 -9.64 -3.82
CA MET A 22 -1.03 -9.13 -3.03
C MET A 22 -1.96 -8.26 -3.89
N THR A 23 -3.23 -8.63 -3.95
CA THR A 23 -4.29 -7.88 -4.65
C THR A 23 -5.15 -7.04 -3.71
N SER A 24 -5.18 -7.38 -2.43
CA SER A 24 -5.78 -6.59 -1.36
C SER A 24 -5.02 -6.85 -0.05
N PRO A 25 -4.56 -5.82 0.66
CA PRO A 25 -4.77 -4.40 0.41
C PRO A 25 -3.80 -3.83 -0.64
N VAL A 26 -4.20 -2.73 -1.28
CA VAL A 26 -3.36 -1.90 -2.17
C VAL A 26 -3.12 -0.53 -1.56
N ALA A 27 -2.29 0.31 -2.19
CA ALA A 27 -1.90 1.61 -1.66
C ALA A 27 -3.08 2.56 -1.34
N SER A 28 -4.16 2.49 -2.11
CA SER A 28 -5.37 3.30 -1.91
C SER A 28 -6.36 2.67 -0.92
N THR A 29 -6.10 1.46 -0.42
CA THR A 29 -6.99 0.77 0.51
C THR A 29 -7.01 1.48 1.86
N THR A 30 -8.21 1.69 2.39
CA THR A 30 -8.43 2.13 3.77
C THR A 30 -9.31 1.11 4.48
N TRP A 31 -8.83 0.60 5.61
CA TRP A 31 -9.53 -0.36 6.45
C TRP A 31 -9.89 0.27 7.79
N ALA A 32 -11.09 -0.02 8.26
CA ALA A 32 -11.54 0.40 9.58
C ALA A 32 -11.27 -0.71 10.60
N ALA A 33 -10.71 -0.33 11.74
CA ALA A 33 -10.53 -1.24 12.86
C ALA A 33 -11.88 -1.75 13.39
N GLY A 34 -11.89 -2.96 13.92
CA GLY A 34 -13.10 -3.63 14.41
C GLY A 34 -14.07 -4.07 13.31
N GLN A 35 -13.77 -3.81 12.03
CA GLN A 35 -14.54 -4.30 10.89
C GLN A 35 -13.79 -5.45 10.20
N GLN A 36 -14.54 -6.42 9.71
CA GLN A 36 -14.00 -7.55 8.99
C GLN A 36 -13.38 -7.09 7.65
N GLN A 37 -12.12 -7.43 7.41
CA GLN A 37 -11.34 -7.06 6.23
C GLN A 37 -10.81 -8.30 5.52
N THR A 38 -10.70 -8.22 4.19
CA THR A 38 -10.25 -9.33 3.35
C THR A 38 -8.89 -9.04 2.74
N ILE A 39 -7.93 -9.90 3.05
CA ILE A 39 -6.62 -9.98 2.41
C ILE A 39 -6.77 -10.95 1.24
N SER A 40 -6.25 -10.58 0.08
CA SER A 40 -6.32 -11.41 -1.13
C SER A 40 -5.02 -11.35 -1.91
N TRP A 41 -4.59 -12.48 -2.45
CA TRP A 41 -3.41 -12.60 -3.29
C TRP A 41 -3.64 -13.55 -4.46
N LYS A 42 -2.69 -13.56 -5.39
CA LYS A 42 -2.62 -14.48 -6.51
C LYS A 42 -1.18 -14.83 -6.81
N ASP A 43 -0.99 -15.90 -7.57
CA ASP A 43 0.30 -16.20 -8.18
C ASP A 43 0.51 -15.21 -9.34
N ASP A 44 1.69 -14.62 -9.45
CA ASP A 44 2.05 -13.77 -10.60
C ASP A 44 2.74 -14.54 -11.74
N GLY A 45 2.95 -15.84 -11.56
CA GLY A 45 3.60 -16.74 -12.53
C GLY A 45 5.12 -16.75 -12.46
N SER A 46 5.73 -16.05 -11.51
CA SER A 46 7.18 -15.98 -11.34
C SER A 46 7.63 -16.83 -10.14
N ALA A 47 8.85 -17.36 -10.13
CA ALA A 47 9.37 -18.16 -9.01
C ALA A 47 9.90 -17.32 -7.84
N PRO A 48 9.60 -17.65 -6.57
CA PRO A 48 8.90 -18.85 -6.12
C PRO A 48 7.38 -18.74 -6.30
N SER A 49 6.77 -19.83 -6.77
CA SER A 49 5.32 -19.94 -6.95
C SER A 49 4.60 -20.06 -5.60
N LEU A 50 3.27 -19.92 -5.59
CA LEU A 50 2.49 -20.17 -4.38
C LEU A 50 2.65 -21.62 -3.87
N ALA A 51 2.87 -22.58 -4.78
CA ALA A 51 3.13 -23.98 -4.44
C ALA A 51 4.47 -24.17 -3.73
N ASP A 52 5.51 -23.42 -4.12
CA ASP A 52 6.81 -23.46 -3.46
C ASP A 52 6.76 -22.85 -2.05
N LEU A 53 5.99 -21.76 -1.89
CA LEU A 53 5.79 -21.11 -0.59
C LEU A 53 5.04 -22.00 0.41
N GLY A 54 4.00 -22.71 -0.05
CA GLY A 54 3.22 -23.65 0.75
C GLY A 54 2.59 -23.03 1.99
N ALA A 55 2.85 -23.61 3.16
CA ALA A 55 2.36 -23.08 4.43
C ALA A 55 3.09 -21.80 4.85
N CYS A 56 2.35 -20.74 5.10
CA CYS A 56 2.84 -19.42 5.47
C CYS A 56 2.19 -18.90 6.75
N LYS A 57 2.84 -17.91 7.36
CA LYS A 57 2.27 -16.99 8.34
C LYS A 57 1.83 -15.72 7.63
N VAL A 58 0.71 -15.15 8.07
CA VAL A 58 0.23 -13.85 7.59
C VAL A 58 0.05 -12.95 8.80
N SER A 59 0.64 -11.75 8.76
CA SER A 59 0.52 -10.79 9.86
C SER A 59 0.59 -9.36 9.36
N VAL A 60 0.03 -8.45 10.15
CA VAL A 60 0.09 -7.00 9.93
C VAL A 60 1.36 -6.45 10.58
N TYR A 61 2.10 -5.65 9.83
CA TYR A 61 3.32 -4.99 10.27
C TYR A 61 3.28 -3.49 10.01
N VAL A 62 4.14 -2.78 10.73
CA VAL A 62 4.52 -1.39 10.48
C VAL A 62 6.04 -1.25 10.46
N GLY A 63 6.54 -0.14 9.92
CA GLY A 63 7.96 0.13 9.81
C GLY A 63 8.49 0.06 8.38
N SER A 64 9.80 -0.18 8.28
CA SER A 64 10.62 -0.10 7.07
C SER A 64 11.10 -1.47 6.60
N GLN A 65 11.77 -1.50 5.45
CA GLN A 65 12.35 -2.74 4.91
C GLN A 65 13.32 -3.43 5.87
N THR A 66 14.06 -2.66 6.69
CA THR A 66 15.10 -3.19 7.58
C THR A 66 14.64 -3.33 9.02
N GLN A 67 13.54 -2.67 9.40
CA GLN A 67 13.02 -2.66 10.76
C GLN A 67 11.50 -2.69 10.73
N GLN A 68 10.94 -3.81 11.15
CA GLN A 68 9.50 -4.08 11.11
C GLN A 68 9.03 -4.40 12.53
N THR A 69 7.88 -3.88 12.89
CA THR A 69 7.20 -4.22 14.15
C THR A 69 5.89 -4.92 13.83
N LEU A 70 5.71 -6.12 14.41
CA LEU A 70 4.46 -6.87 14.31
C LEU A 70 3.39 -6.11 15.08
N VAL A 71 2.28 -5.81 14.39
CA VAL A 71 1.10 -5.18 14.99
C VAL A 71 0.10 -6.25 15.40
N GLN A 72 -0.19 -7.19 14.51
CA GLN A 72 -1.19 -8.22 14.74
C GLN A 72 -0.89 -9.47 13.91
N SER A 73 -0.83 -10.64 14.55
CA SER A 73 -0.85 -11.92 13.81
C SER A 73 -2.26 -12.22 13.32
N ILE A 74 -2.39 -12.64 12.06
CA ILE A 74 -3.68 -12.99 11.45
C ILE A 74 -3.83 -14.51 11.43
N THR A 75 -2.82 -15.21 10.95
CA THR A 75 -2.72 -16.66 11.01
C THR A 75 -1.26 -17.07 11.03
N ASP A 76 -0.94 -18.09 11.83
CA ASP A 76 0.41 -18.65 11.91
C ASP A 76 0.58 -19.85 10.96
N ASN A 77 -0.49 -20.30 10.32
CA ASN A 77 -0.46 -21.41 9.35
C ASN A 77 -1.61 -21.29 8.35
N VAL A 78 -1.28 -20.95 7.11
CA VAL A 78 -2.19 -21.01 5.96
C VAL A 78 -1.42 -21.50 4.75
N ASP A 79 -1.99 -22.44 4.02
CA ASP A 79 -1.41 -22.89 2.76
C ASP A 79 -1.80 -21.92 1.63
N VAL A 80 -0.84 -21.10 1.20
CA VAL A 80 -1.07 -20.09 0.14
C VAL A 80 -1.17 -20.72 -1.25
N SER A 81 -0.81 -22.00 -1.41
CA SER A 81 -0.96 -22.73 -2.68
C SER A 81 -2.41 -23.07 -2.98
N THR A 82 -3.23 -23.23 -1.94
CA THR A 82 -4.64 -23.59 -2.03
C THR A 82 -5.58 -22.48 -1.57
N THR A 83 -5.06 -21.53 -0.78
CA THR A 83 -5.80 -20.38 -0.27
C THR A 83 -5.33 -19.10 -0.95
N SER A 84 -6.26 -18.31 -1.48
CA SER A 84 -5.99 -17.02 -2.14
C SER A 84 -6.52 -15.82 -1.38
N SER A 85 -7.26 -16.04 -0.28
CA SER A 85 -7.77 -14.96 0.56
C SER A 85 -7.98 -15.40 2.01
N ILE A 86 -7.82 -14.45 2.92
CA ILE A 86 -8.12 -14.60 4.34
C ILE A 86 -8.94 -13.41 4.80
N VAL A 87 -9.84 -13.67 5.73
CA VAL A 87 -10.62 -12.64 6.37
C VAL A 87 -10.21 -12.51 7.83
N PHE A 88 -10.00 -11.28 8.29
CA PHE A 88 -9.62 -10.98 9.67
C PHE A 88 -10.25 -9.67 10.13
N THR A 89 -10.21 -9.41 11.44
CA THR A 89 -10.67 -8.15 12.02
C THR A 89 -9.47 -7.43 12.64
N PRO A 90 -9.11 -6.22 12.18
CA PRO A 90 -8.04 -5.46 12.79
C PRO A 90 -8.43 -5.05 14.21
N ASP A 91 -7.55 -5.30 15.17
CA ASP A 91 -7.74 -4.86 16.55
C ASP A 91 -7.40 -3.37 16.69
N ALA A 92 -8.39 -2.56 17.08
CA ALA A 92 -8.24 -1.12 17.27
C ALA A 92 -7.16 -0.76 18.29
N SER A 93 -6.92 -1.62 19.29
CA SER A 93 -5.96 -1.32 20.38
C SER A 93 -4.50 -1.58 20.00
N SER A 94 -4.25 -2.30 18.91
CA SER A 94 -2.92 -2.77 18.53
C SER A 94 -2.04 -1.71 17.84
N GLY A 95 -2.58 -0.52 17.53
CA GLY A 95 -1.82 0.53 16.85
C GLY A 95 -2.53 1.88 16.74
N GLU A 96 -1.94 2.82 16.00
CA GLU A 96 -2.46 4.18 15.76
C GLU A 96 -3.06 4.32 14.35
N ASN A 97 -3.84 5.36 14.09
CA ASN A 97 -4.29 5.63 12.72
C ASN A 97 -3.10 5.98 11.81
N GLY A 98 -3.15 5.56 10.54
CA GLY A 98 -2.14 5.95 9.56
C GLY A 98 -2.03 5.05 8.35
N ASN A 99 -1.19 5.46 7.40
CA ASN A 99 -1.01 4.88 6.07
C ASN A 99 0.30 4.08 5.91
N TYR A 100 0.79 3.50 7.00
CA TYR A 100 2.10 2.84 7.08
C TYR A 100 2.02 1.35 7.41
N TYR A 101 0.81 0.79 7.40
CA TYR A 101 0.55 -0.62 7.63
C TYR A 101 0.78 -1.42 6.35
N PHE A 102 1.32 -2.62 6.48
CA PHE A 102 1.44 -3.56 5.37
C PHE A 102 1.27 -4.99 5.88
N ILE A 103 0.86 -5.88 4.99
CA ILE A 103 0.78 -7.31 5.25
C ILE A 103 2.12 -7.93 4.89
N ARG A 104 2.64 -8.79 5.77
CA ARG A 104 3.74 -9.71 5.46
C ARG A 104 3.22 -11.13 5.43
N VAL A 105 3.60 -11.86 4.39
CA VAL A 105 3.41 -13.29 4.25
C VAL A 105 4.77 -13.95 4.32
N GLU A 106 5.00 -14.81 5.29
CA GLU A 106 6.29 -15.48 5.55
C GLU A 106 6.11 -16.99 5.37
N SER A 107 6.88 -17.63 4.48
CA SER A 107 6.85 -19.09 4.37
C SER A 107 7.47 -19.76 5.60
N ILE A 108 6.83 -20.82 6.08
CA ILE A 108 7.28 -21.59 7.23
C ILE A 108 8.47 -22.47 6.83
N ASN A 109 8.39 -23.11 5.67
CA ASN A 109 9.35 -24.14 5.25
C ASN A 109 10.27 -23.67 4.12
N PHE A 110 9.79 -22.78 3.24
CA PHE A 110 10.54 -22.34 2.08
C PHE A 110 11.45 -21.15 2.43
N LYS A 111 12.70 -21.21 1.95
CA LYS A 111 13.72 -20.17 2.17
C LYS A 111 13.91 -19.32 0.93
N ASP A 112 14.34 -18.08 1.11
CA ASP A 112 14.66 -17.21 -0.01
C ASP A 112 15.77 -17.84 -0.87
N PRO A 113 15.57 -17.99 -2.19
CA PRO A 113 16.59 -18.52 -3.10
C PRO A 113 17.90 -17.73 -3.11
N ASN A 114 17.84 -16.42 -2.82
CA ASN A 114 18.99 -15.52 -2.78
C ASN A 114 19.64 -15.48 -1.40
N ASN A 115 18.92 -15.89 -0.35
CA ASN A 115 19.43 -15.90 1.01
C ASN A 115 18.77 -16.98 1.87
N SER A 116 19.32 -18.19 1.82
CA SER A 116 18.75 -19.36 2.49
C SER A 116 18.69 -19.26 4.03
N GLN A 117 19.30 -18.23 4.63
CA GLN A 117 19.18 -17.96 6.06
C GLN A 117 17.79 -17.44 6.45
N TYR A 118 17.06 -16.83 5.51
CA TYR A 118 15.77 -16.21 5.75
C TYR A 118 14.64 -16.96 5.04
N PRO A 119 13.44 -17.03 5.64
CA PRO A 119 12.25 -17.51 4.94
C PRO A 119 11.95 -16.64 3.71
N ALA A 120 11.24 -17.19 2.73
CA ALA A 120 10.69 -16.36 1.67
C ALA A 120 9.56 -15.48 2.23
N GLU A 121 9.57 -14.20 1.88
CA GLU A 121 8.68 -13.16 2.38
C GLU A 121 8.04 -12.36 1.24
N ALA A 122 6.71 -12.32 1.23
CA ALA A 122 5.96 -11.44 0.34
C ALA A 122 5.30 -10.31 1.13
N PHE A 123 5.20 -9.13 0.52
CA PHE A 123 4.69 -7.93 1.17
C PHE A 123 3.56 -7.30 0.37
N SER A 124 2.55 -6.76 1.05
CA SER A 124 1.57 -5.88 0.41
C SER A 124 2.15 -4.48 0.19
N SER A 125 1.43 -3.67 -0.60
CA SER A 125 1.59 -2.22 -0.52
C SER A 125 1.22 -1.71 0.88
N LYS A 126 1.76 -0.56 1.25
CA LYS A 126 1.32 0.14 2.46
C LYS A 126 -0.10 0.66 2.28
N TYR A 127 -0.96 0.47 3.27
CA TYR A 127 -2.36 0.86 3.26
C TYR A 127 -2.73 1.64 4.51
N THR A 128 -3.92 2.23 4.49
CA THR A 128 -4.42 3.07 5.58
C THR A 128 -5.28 2.27 6.55
N MET A 129 -5.00 2.39 7.85
CA MET A 129 -5.91 1.97 8.92
C MET A 129 -6.56 3.19 9.57
N SER A 130 -7.86 3.12 9.78
CA SER A 130 -8.68 4.11 10.48
C SER A 130 -9.42 3.48 11.67
N GLY A 131 -9.82 4.29 12.65
CA GLY A 131 -10.49 3.80 13.86
C GLY A 131 -9.57 3.06 14.85
N MET A 132 -8.26 3.11 14.64
CA MET A 132 -7.26 2.60 15.57
C MET A 132 -7.12 3.56 16.77
N THR A 133 -7.06 3.01 17.98
CA THR A 133 -7.05 3.72 19.27
C THR A 133 -5.84 3.43 20.14
N GLY A 134 -5.03 2.44 19.76
CA GLY A 134 -3.74 2.16 20.39
C GLY A 134 -2.72 3.27 20.19
N THR A 135 -1.55 3.08 20.78
CA THR A 135 -0.40 3.98 20.62
C THR A 135 0.88 3.20 20.34
N PHE A 136 1.71 3.74 19.46
CA PHE A 136 3.05 3.23 19.21
C PHE A 136 4.06 3.96 20.11
N ASP A 137 5.10 3.24 20.53
CA ASP A 137 6.22 3.87 21.21
C ASP A 137 7.08 4.70 20.25
N ALA A 138 8.04 5.46 20.80
CA ALA A 138 8.92 6.30 20.00
C ALA A 138 9.79 5.50 19.01
N THR A 139 10.13 4.25 19.34
CA THR A 139 10.95 3.37 18.50
C THR A 139 10.19 2.95 17.25
N VAL A 140 8.95 2.48 17.42
CA VAL A 140 8.08 2.09 16.30
C VAL A 140 7.76 3.29 15.41
N LYS A 141 7.52 4.48 15.99
CA LYS A 141 7.33 5.72 15.22
C LYS A 141 8.58 6.08 14.41
N ALA A 142 9.78 5.90 14.96
CA ALA A 142 11.02 6.12 14.24
C ALA A 142 11.19 5.14 13.06
N GLN A 143 10.83 3.86 13.24
CA GLN A 143 10.83 2.86 12.17
C GLN A 143 9.87 3.23 11.05
N ILE A 144 8.66 3.68 11.40
CA ILE A 144 7.65 4.16 10.45
C ILE A 144 8.21 5.35 9.66
N GLY A 145 8.79 6.34 10.34
CA GLY A 145 9.36 7.55 9.72
C GLY A 145 10.53 7.26 8.77
N ALA A 146 11.42 6.32 9.15
CA ALA A 146 12.54 5.88 8.31
C ALA A 146 12.08 5.25 6.99
N SER A 147 10.83 4.78 6.91
CA SER A 147 10.28 4.14 5.72
C SER A 147 9.88 5.11 4.60
N GLY A 148 9.69 6.39 4.93
CA GLY A 148 9.46 7.45 3.95
C GLY A 148 10.75 8.10 3.45
N ALA A 149 11.88 7.83 4.10
CA ALA A 149 13.20 8.30 3.69
C ALA A 149 13.84 7.28 2.74
N ALA A 150 13.39 7.25 1.49
CA ALA A 150 14.25 6.73 0.44
C ALA A 150 15.49 7.64 0.37
N SER A 151 16.68 7.02 0.38
CA SER A 151 17.99 7.65 0.36
C SER A 151 18.07 8.83 -0.63
N SER A 152 18.04 10.06 -0.11
CA SER A 152 18.75 11.13 -0.79
C SER A 152 20.23 10.86 -0.58
N VAL A 153 20.87 10.25 -1.57
CA VAL A 153 22.32 10.40 -1.73
C VAL A 153 22.58 11.89 -1.86
N ALA A 154 22.88 12.54 -0.74
CA ALA A 154 23.47 13.86 -0.71
C ALA A 154 24.79 13.75 -1.47
N ALA A 155 24.80 14.24 -2.71
CA ALA A 155 26.03 14.51 -3.41
C ALA A 155 26.88 15.40 -2.50
N THR A 156 27.96 14.84 -1.97
CA THR A 156 29.00 15.59 -1.29
C THR A 156 29.72 16.41 -2.35
N SER A 157 29.27 17.64 -2.59
CA SER A 157 30.10 18.66 -3.23
C SER A 157 30.75 19.51 -2.14
N SER A 158 31.94 19.06 -1.74
CA SER A 158 32.91 19.86 -1.02
C SER A 158 33.40 21.02 -1.91
N GLN A 159 33.01 22.26 -1.63
CA GLN A 159 33.87 23.43 -1.92
C GLN A 159 33.53 24.70 -1.11
N ALA A 160 34.45 24.99 -0.19
CA ALA A 160 35.00 26.26 0.33
C ALA A 160 34.11 27.48 0.74
N PRO A 161 34.49 28.17 1.85
CA PRO A 161 33.83 29.39 2.32
C PRO A 161 34.33 30.65 1.60
N ALA A 162 33.44 31.59 1.30
CA ALA A 162 33.81 32.95 0.93
C ALA A 162 33.05 33.97 1.79
N THR A 163 33.84 34.81 2.45
CA THR A 163 33.49 35.89 3.38
C THR A 163 32.93 37.13 2.67
N SER A 164 31.98 37.78 3.36
CA SER A 164 31.66 39.23 3.40
C SER A 164 31.42 40.03 2.11
N ALA A 165 30.21 40.61 1.98
CA ALA A 165 29.99 42.06 2.14
C ALA A 165 28.50 42.43 1.95
N ALA A 166 28.01 43.27 2.87
CA ALA A 166 26.71 43.93 2.80
C ALA A 166 26.77 45.19 1.92
N VAL A 167 25.73 45.45 1.11
CA VAL A 167 25.39 46.80 0.64
C VAL A 167 23.87 46.94 0.55
N ASN A 168 23.33 47.86 1.37
CA ASN A 168 21.97 48.37 1.31
C ASN A 168 21.65 49.01 -0.05
N LYS A 169 20.41 48.86 -0.53
CA LYS A 169 19.70 49.97 -1.18
C LYS A 169 18.17 49.85 -1.05
N VAL A 170 17.61 50.69 -0.18
CA VAL A 170 16.20 51.11 -0.17
C VAL A 170 16.03 52.20 -1.24
N VAL A 171 14.99 52.14 -2.07
CA VAL A 171 14.15 53.30 -2.46
C VAL A 171 12.75 52.81 -2.83
N THR A 172 11.80 53.50 -2.21
CA THR A 172 10.33 53.57 -2.26
C THR A 172 9.80 54.20 -3.55
N THR A 173 8.58 53.83 -4.02
CA THR A 173 7.35 54.67 -4.01
C THR A 173 6.18 54.12 -4.88
N SER A 174 5.02 54.00 -4.21
CA SER A 174 3.61 54.22 -4.59
C SER A 174 3.13 54.40 -6.04
N SER A 175 1.98 53.79 -6.37
CA SER A 175 0.68 54.41 -6.80
C SER A 175 -0.29 53.30 -7.31
N ALA A 176 -1.39 52.99 -6.61
CA ALA A 176 -2.77 53.49 -6.77
C ALA A 176 -3.64 52.77 -7.85
N ALA A 177 -4.85 52.38 -7.43
CA ALA A 177 -5.91 51.55 -8.05
C ALA A 177 -6.74 52.30 -9.16
N PRO A 178 -7.99 51.95 -9.60
CA PRO A 178 -8.92 50.83 -9.32
C PRO A 178 -9.81 50.30 -10.51
N SER A 179 -10.71 49.35 -10.19
CA SER A 179 -12.12 49.14 -10.65
C SER A 179 -12.54 48.84 -12.10
N SER A 180 -13.34 47.76 -12.28
CA SER A 180 -14.72 47.70 -12.87
C SER A 180 -15.06 46.24 -13.24
N SER A 181 -15.93 45.54 -12.48
CA SER A 181 -17.39 45.37 -12.67
C SER A 181 -17.81 44.69 -13.99
N ALA A 182 -18.35 43.46 -13.93
CA ALA A 182 -19.68 43.10 -14.46
C ALA A 182 -19.99 41.60 -14.30
N SER A 183 -21.19 41.36 -13.77
CA SER A 183 -21.97 40.13 -13.65
C SER A 183 -22.57 39.66 -14.99
N ALA A 184 -22.78 38.35 -15.17
CA ALA A 184 -24.01 37.80 -15.78
C ALA A 184 -24.11 36.26 -15.65
N HIS A 185 -25.36 35.82 -15.70
CA HIS A 185 -25.95 34.52 -15.35
C HIS A 185 -25.88 33.43 -16.43
N ALA A 186 -26.11 32.19 -15.96
CA ALA A 186 -26.84 31.07 -16.56
C ALA A 186 -26.26 30.30 -17.75
N ALA A 187 -26.15 28.98 -17.59
CA ALA A 187 -27.10 28.04 -18.19
C ALA A 187 -26.86 26.60 -17.67
N ALA A 188 -27.90 26.01 -17.11
CA ALA A 188 -28.03 24.56 -17.01
C ALA A 188 -28.44 24.02 -18.39
N SER A 189 -27.80 22.95 -18.85
CA SER A 189 -28.36 22.12 -19.91
C SER A 189 -27.91 20.65 -19.78
N ASN A 190 -28.93 19.82 -19.94
CA ASN A 190 -28.97 18.36 -19.90
C ASN A 190 -27.92 17.66 -20.78
N GLY A 191 -27.58 16.44 -20.37
CA GLY A 191 -27.36 15.35 -21.32
C GLY A 191 -26.35 14.31 -20.86
N ALA A 192 -26.83 13.12 -20.47
CA ALA A 192 -26.55 11.88 -21.20
C ALA A 192 -26.84 10.64 -20.33
N ALA A 193 -27.68 9.79 -20.90
CA ALA A 193 -28.03 8.46 -20.42
C ALA A 193 -26.89 7.46 -20.63
N SER A 194 -26.83 6.43 -19.79
CA SER A 194 -26.70 5.03 -20.22
C SER A 194 -26.82 4.11 -19.02
N VAL A 195 -28.00 3.49 -18.90
CA VAL A 195 -28.24 2.35 -18.01
C VAL A 195 -27.91 1.12 -18.85
N SER A 196 -26.70 0.60 -18.73
CA SER A 196 -26.33 -0.68 -19.33
C SER A 196 -26.67 -1.80 -18.35
N GLY A 197 -27.92 -2.26 -18.43
CA GLY A 197 -28.33 -3.54 -17.87
C GLY A 197 -27.75 -4.68 -18.70
N SER A 198 -27.00 -5.57 -18.07
CA SER A 198 -26.59 -6.85 -18.65
C SER A 198 -26.47 -7.88 -17.53
N ALA A 199 -27.62 -8.39 -17.08
CA ALA A 199 -27.70 -9.59 -16.26
C ALA A 199 -27.91 -10.78 -17.20
N ILE A 200 -26.82 -11.48 -17.53
CA ILE A 200 -26.86 -12.80 -18.16
C ILE A 200 -26.81 -13.81 -17.02
N ALA A 201 -27.96 -14.39 -16.70
CA ALA A 201 -28.11 -15.46 -15.72
C ALA A 201 -28.33 -16.80 -16.45
N CYS A 202 -27.25 -17.56 -16.57
CA CYS A 202 -27.21 -18.99 -16.90
C CYS A 202 -25.83 -19.45 -16.39
N VAL A 203 -25.68 -20.46 -15.53
CA VAL A 203 -26.00 -21.88 -15.76
C VAL A 203 -26.22 -22.58 -14.41
N ALA A 204 -27.32 -23.33 -14.31
CA ALA A 204 -27.52 -24.36 -13.30
C ALA A 204 -26.70 -25.61 -13.69
N GLY A 205 -25.67 -25.93 -12.92
CA GLY A 205 -24.85 -27.14 -13.08
C GLY A 205 -25.16 -28.12 -11.95
N VAL A 206 -25.85 -29.21 -12.30
CA VAL A 206 -26.26 -30.30 -11.41
C VAL A 206 -25.05 -31.14 -10.97
N ALA A 207 -25.01 -31.42 -9.67
CA ALA A 207 -24.04 -32.31 -9.02
C ALA A 207 -24.33 -33.79 -9.32
N ALA A 208 -23.30 -34.53 -9.74
CA ALA A 208 -23.21 -35.98 -9.57
C ALA A 208 -21.75 -36.42 -9.78
N ILE A 209 -21.00 -36.62 -8.69
CA ILE A 209 -19.76 -37.41 -8.71
C ILE A 209 -20.02 -38.67 -7.91
N ALA A 210 -20.18 -39.78 -8.62
CA ALA A 210 -20.22 -41.13 -8.06
C ALA A 210 -18.78 -41.56 -7.77
N TYR A 211 -18.48 -41.76 -6.48
CA TYR A 211 -17.24 -42.36 -6.02
C TYR A 211 -17.39 -43.88 -6.11
N THR A 212 -16.63 -44.54 -6.99
CA THR A 212 -16.49 -46.01 -6.98
C THR A 212 -15.12 -46.35 -6.41
N MET A 213 -15.13 -46.88 -5.19
CA MET A 213 -14.00 -47.64 -4.62
C MET A 213 -13.93 -49.00 -5.33
N LEU A 214 -12.74 -49.46 -5.71
CA LEU A 214 -12.39 -50.89 -5.71
C LEU A 214 -10.86 -51.07 -5.81
N PHE A 215 -10.32 -51.67 -4.74
CA PHE A 215 -9.21 -52.63 -4.61
C PHE A 215 -7.85 -52.37 -5.28
#